data_AF-A0AAN5Z4I1-F1
#
_entry.id   AF-A0AAN5Z4I1-F1
#
_cell.length_a   1.000
_cell.length_b   1.000
_cell.length_c   1.000
_cell.angle_alpha   90.00
_cell.angle_beta   90.00
_cell.angle_gamma   90.00
#
_symmetry.space_group_name_H-M   'P 1'
#
loop_
_entity.id
_entity.type
_entity.pdbx_description
1 polymer ?
#
loop_
_entity_poly.entity_id
_entity_poly.type
_entity_poly.pdbx_seq_one_letter_code
_entity_poly.pdbx_strand_id
1 'polypeptide(L)'
;MMHNVSAFIGQLKWLYLKLKPCQLYNVNRFDEASRGPYGSMLFLLNISCNMATIGALITILRLGFAPMAQEVISLEPRPVNTTDNNATFGFAHSYNRGLNRGDNGDNTGKPLPEGEFLHEYRLCNMTTPGGIMLSTQQQFPFFLTTFRSNTTVPTRDESSIGSRSTSLMKFAIYRTERDEDYMPLDADITECTLSLAAYEYTGAKANDSVYSFDNIQMVELEWSRPASEQAIRRLVSSLAKAGIPDLYFDWIDEMALQDFLQSPTFLLEFVEGESGSLKHGLSVVLGAEANLSNAFDNMATSMTDYVRSGPNMQLATGVRIDTEIFVAVRWYWLIGPGLIELASLLFAVATIVSNTRKQKVPFWKSSALVLLACQHDMDEGLIRGTSESVTELEKTARSSNVRLKQLAE
;
A
#
# COMPACT_ATOMS: atom_id res chain seq x y z
N MET A 1 -34.27 24.43 18.11
CA MET A 1 -35.21 23.60 18.93
C MET A 1 -34.84 23.53 20.43
N MET A 2 -33.71 24.10 20.89
CA MET A 2 -33.33 24.19 22.31
C MET A 2 -34.29 25.03 23.16
N HIS A 3 -34.96 26.03 22.57
CA HIS A 3 -35.80 26.99 23.30
C HIS A 3 -37.11 26.39 23.89
N ASN A 4 -37.54 25.22 23.41
CA ASN A 4 -38.85 24.70 23.80
C ASN A 4 -38.81 24.14 25.23
N VAL A 5 -37.84 23.28 25.54
CA VAL A 5 -37.76 22.61 26.86
C VAL A 5 -37.51 23.62 27.99
N SER A 6 -36.62 24.59 27.79
CA SER A 6 -36.33 25.63 28.79
C SER A 6 -37.54 26.51 29.09
N ALA A 7 -38.32 26.89 28.07
CA ALA A 7 -39.56 27.65 28.24
C ALA A 7 -40.62 26.87 29.05
N PHE A 8 -40.72 25.56 28.84
CA PHE A 8 -41.63 24.70 29.60
C PHE A 8 -41.18 24.47 31.05
N ILE A 9 -39.87 24.34 31.31
CA ILE A 9 -39.32 24.34 32.68
C ILE A 9 -39.66 25.66 33.39
N GLY A 10 -39.52 26.79 32.69
CA GLY A 10 -39.93 28.11 33.18
C GLY A 10 -41.43 28.19 33.50
N GLN A 11 -42.29 27.62 32.66
CA GLN A 11 -43.74 27.56 32.94
C GLN A 11 -44.06 26.67 34.15
N LEU A 12 -43.36 25.55 34.32
CA LEU A 12 -43.54 24.64 35.46
C LEU A 12 -43.15 25.27 36.79
N LYS A 13 -42.22 26.23 36.81
CA LYS A 13 -41.88 27.06 37.98
C LYS A 13 -43.13 27.70 38.61
N TRP A 14 -43.96 28.33 37.77
CA TRP A 14 -45.17 29.03 38.21
C TRP A 14 -46.26 28.07 38.67
N LEU A 15 -46.41 26.93 37.99
CA LEU A 15 -47.34 25.88 38.38
C LEU A 15 -46.95 25.29 39.75
N TYR A 16 -45.67 25.10 40.00
CA TYR A 16 -45.15 24.58 41.27
C TYR A 16 -45.43 25.54 42.44
N LEU A 17 -45.18 26.85 42.25
CA LEU A 17 -45.45 27.89 43.25
C LEU A 17 -46.93 28.03 43.60
N LYS A 18 -47.83 27.81 42.62
CA LYS A 18 -49.28 27.91 42.85
C LYS A 18 -49.86 26.69 43.58
N LEU A 19 -49.21 25.53 43.45
CA LEU A 19 -49.69 24.26 44.02
C LEU A 19 -49.21 24.01 45.45
N LYS A 20 -48.02 24.50 45.83
CA LYS A 20 -47.45 24.28 47.16
C LYS A 20 -46.76 25.54 47.72
N PRO A 21 -46.96 25.89 49.01
CA PRO A 21 -46.11 26.86 49.67
C PRO A 21 -44.69 26.30 49.73
N CYS A 22 -43.71 27.02 49.19
CA CYS A 22 -42.34 26.55 49.01
C CYS A 22 -41.34 27.68 49.28
N GLN A 23 -40.13 27.31 49.70
CA GLN A 23 -39.04 28.26 49.90
C GLN A 23 -38.70 29.00 48.60
N LEU A 24 -38.54 30.33 48.68
CA LEU A 24 -38.24 31.20 47.54
C LEU A 24 -36.97 30.78 46.78
N TYR A 25 -36.00 30.18 47.48
CA TYR A 25 -34.77 29.67 46.88
C TYR A 25 -35.01 28.63 45.77
N ASN A 26 -36.11 27.87 45.85
CA ASN A 26 -36.49 26.93 44.79
C ASN A 26 -36.75 27.65 43.45
N VAL A 27 -37.21 28.90 43.47
CA VAL A 27 -37.42 29.70 42.25
C VAL A 27 -36.11 29.88 41.47
N ASN A 28 -35.01 30.14 42.18
CA ASN A 28 -33.69 30.28 41.57
C ASN A 28 -33.22 28.95 40.96
N ARG A 29 -33.46 27.82 41.63
CA ARG A 29 -33.11 26.49 41.10
C ARG A 29 -33.85 26.15 39.79
N PHE A 30 -35.14 26.46 39.68
CA PHE A 30 -35.88 26.29 38.43
C PHE A 30 -35.35 27.18 37.30
N ASP A 31 -34.94 28.41 37.63
CA ASP A 31 -34.38 29.36 36.67
C ASP A 31 -33.02 28.87 36.17
N GLU A 32 -32.16 28.39 37.07
CA GLU A 32 -30.86 27.80 36.76
C GLU A 32 -31.00 26.52 35.90
N ALA A 33 -31.97 25.66 36.21
CA ALA A 33 -32.27 24.47 35.41
C ALA A 33 -32.65 24.80 33.96
N SER A 34 -33.42 25.88 33.76
CA SER A 34 -33.85 26.31 32.43
C SER A 34 -32.71 26.91 31.58
N ARG A 35 -31.59 27.31 32.20
CA ARG A 35 -30.45 27.95 31.53
C ARG A 35 -29.46 26.99 30.89
N GLY A 36 -29.50 25.70 31.23
CA GLY A 36 -28.61 24.74 30.60
C GLY A 36 -28.44 23.42 31.37
N PRO A 37 -27.56 22.54 30.86
CA PRO A 37 -27.34 21.21 31.40
C PRO A 37 -26.73 21.22 32.80
N TYR A 38 -25.84 22.17 33.11
CA TYR A 38 -25.23 22.29 34.45
C TYR A 38 -26.27 22.61 35.53
N GLY A 39 -27.13 23.60 35.28
CA GLY A 39 -28.25 23.91 36.18
C GLY A 39 -29.27 22.78 36.26
N SER A 40 -29.52 22.07 35.16
CA SER A 40 -30.38 20.89 35.13
C SER A 40 -29.81 19.75 35.99
N MET A 41 -28.48 19.57 36.01
CA MET A 41 -27.81 18.58 36.85
C MET A 41 -27.94 18.94 38.33
N LEU A 42 -27.66 20.19 38.70
CA LEU A 42 -27.85 20.69 40.07
C LEU A 42 -29.30 20.57 40.54
N PHE A 43 -30.26 20.76 39.62
CA PHE A 43 -31.70 20.62 39.90
C PHE A 43 -32.09 19.17 40.22
N LEU A 44 -31.57 18.19 39.46
CA LEU A 44 -31.84 16.76 39.69
C LEU A 44 -31.27 16.25 41.01
N LEU A 45 -30.13 16.76 41.45
CA LEU A 45 -29.47 16.31 42.68
C LEU A 45 -30.17 16.82 43.96
N ASN A 46 -30.99 17.86 43.85
CA ASN A 46 -31.41 18.65 44.99
C ASN A 46 -32.93 18.77 45.19
N ILE A 47 -33.74 18.33 44.24
CA ILE A 47 -35.21 18.48 44.26
C ILE A 47 -35.88 17.12 44.06
N SER A 48 -36.97 16.86 44.78
CA SER A 48 -37.76 15.64 44.64
C SER A 48 -38.41 15.54 43.25
N CYS A 49 -38.61 14.31 42.76
CA CYS A 49 -39.13 14.04 41.42
C CYS A 49 -40.44 14.78 41.15
N ASN A 50 -40.41 15.68 40.17
CA ASN A 50 -41.52 16.53 39.73
C ASN A 50 -41.52 16.58 38.20
N MET A 51 -42.56 17.08 37.54
CA MET A 51 -42.56 17.18 36.07
C MET A 51 -41.35 17.93 35.50
N ALA A 52 -40.79 18.90 36.22
CA ALA A 52 -39.60 19.63 35.78
C ALA A 52 -38.30 18.79 35.81
N THR A 53 -38.22 17.70 36.59
CA THR A 53 -37.06 16.80 36.58
C THR A 53 -36.96 16.04 35.25
N ILE A 54 -38.10 15.76 34.59
CA ILE A 54 -38.14 15.18 33.24
C ILE A 54 -37.54 16.16 32.22
N GLY A 55 -37.91 17.45 32.30
CA GLY A 55 -37.33 18.49 31.44
C GLY A 55 -35.83 18.68 31.65
N ALA A 56 -35.37 18.63 32.90
CA ALA A 56 -33.95 18.70 33.25
C ALA A 56 -33.16 17.49 32.71
N LEU A 57 -33.72 16.27 32.81
CA LEU A 57 -33.11 15.05 32.28
C LEU A 57 -32.99 15.08 30.75
N ILE A 58 -34.04 15.51 30.03
CA ILE A 58 -34.01 15.68 28.57
C ILE A 58 -32.92 16.69 28.16
N THR A 59 -32.73 17.75 28.93
CA THR A 59 -31.70 18.77 28.68
C THR A 59 -30.29 18.21 28.81
N ILE A 60 -30.05 17.28 29.75
CA ILE A 60 -28.77 16.58 29.90
C ILE A 60 -28.56 15.56 28.77
N LEU A 61 -29.56 14.73 28.48
CA LEU A 61 -29.48 13.71 27.42
C LEU A 61 -29.19 14.32 26.04
N ARG A 62 -29.62 15.56 25.80
CA ARG A 62 -29.32 16.31 24.56
C ARG A 62 -27.82 16.56 24.32
N LEU A 63 -26.97 16.52 25.34
CA LEU A 63 -25.51 16.61 25.14
C LEU A 63 -24.97 15.46 24.28
N GLY A 64 -25.64 14.30 24.31
CA GLY A 64 -25.29 13.14 23.50
C GLY A 64 -25.64 13.27 22.01
N PHE A 65 -26.37 14.30 21.59
CA PHE A 65 -26.81 14.42 20.21
C PHE A 65 -25.63 14.56 19.22
N ALA A 66 -24.65 15.40 19.56
CA ALA A 66 -23.48 15.64 18.71
C ALA A 66 -22.65 14.37 18.47
N PRO A 67 -22.22 13.62 19.51
CA PRO A 67 -21.46 12.38 19.28
C PRO A 67 -22.30 11.31 18.57
N MET A 68 -23.61 11.21 18.87
CA MET A 68 -24.49 10.28 18.14
C MET A 68 -24.62 10.61 16.65
N ALA A 69 -24.67 11.90 16.30
CA ALA A 69 -24.72 12.33 14.90
C ALA A 69 -23.40 12.08 14.15
N GLN A 70 -22.26 12.18 14.84
CA GLN A 70 -20.94 11.89 14.26
C GLN A 70 -20.80 10.41 13.89
N GLU A 71 -21.33 9.50 14.71
CA GLU A 71 -21.27 8.05 14.48
C GLU A 71 -22.22 7.52 13.39
N VAL A 72 -23.10 8.36 12.84
CA VAL A 72 -24.01 7.98 11.73
C VAL A 72 -23.22 7.67 10.45
N ILE A 73 -22.07 8.32 10.24
CA ILE A 73 -21.29 8.21 9.02
C ILE A 73 -20.04 7.37 9.30
N SER A 74 -19.96 6.19 8.69
CA SER A 74 -18.77 5.33 8.71
C SER A 74 -18.07 5.41 7.36
N LEU A 75 -16.79 5.75 7.37
CA LEU A 75 -15.94 5.74 6.18
C LEU A 75 -15.18 4.41 6.14
N GLU A 76 -15.54 3.53 5.20
CA GLU A 76 -14.94 2.21 5.07
C GLU A 76 -14.06 2.17 3.81
N PRO A 77 -12.73 2.00 3.95
CA PRO A 77 -11.87 1.78 2.80
C PRO A 77 -12.16 0.39 2.22
N ARG A 78 -12.38 0.31 0.91
CA ARG A 78 -12.60 -0.96 0.22
C ARG A 78 -11.69 -1.06 -1.00
N PRO A 79 -11.08 -2.23 -1.24
CA PRO A 79 -10.36 -2.48 -2.48
C PRO A 79 -11.38 -2.58 -3.63
N VAL A 80 -11.19 -1.75 -4.66
CA VAL A 80 -12.00 -1.75 -5.87
C VAL A 80 -11.10 -2.10 -7.05
N ASN A 81 -11.58 -3.02 -7.88
CA ASN A 81 -10.89 -3.39 -9.11
C ASN A 81 -11.18 -2.32 -10.18
N THR A 82 -10.18 -1.53 -10.49
CA THR A 82 -10.21 -0.53 -11.57
C THR A 82 -9.69 -1.18 -12.84
N THR A 83 -10.59 -1.38 -13.81
CA THR A 83 -10.26 -1.90 -15.15
C THR A 83 -9.80 -0.76 -16.06
N ASP A 84 -8.70 -0.13 -15.70
CA ASP A 84 -8.03 0.87 -16.55
C ASP A 84 -6.87 0.19 -17.29
N ASN A 85 -6.66 0.52 -18.56
CA ASN A 85 -5.59 -0.06 -19.39
C ASN A 85 -4.18 0.41 -18.98
N ASN A 86 -4.06 1.03 -17.80
CA ASN A 86 -2.83 1.60 -17.26
C ASN A 86 -1.96 0.57 -16.53
N ALA A 87 -2.54 -0.53 -16.04
CA ALA A 87 -1.75 -1.65 -15.52
C ALA A 87 -1.29 -2.51 -16.70
N THR A 88 -0.02 -2.38 -17.09
CA THR A 88 0.54 -3.18 -18.19
C THR A 88 1.83 -3.88 -17.78
N PHE A 89 2.04 -5.07 -18.34
CA PHE A 89 3.25 -5.86 -18.15
C PHE A 89 3.85 -6.27 -19.50
N GLY A 90 5.14 -5.99 -19.71
CA GLY A 90 5.84 -6.34 -20.93
C GLY A 90 6.19 -7.83 -21.00
N PHE A 91 5.83 -8.50 -22.09
CA PHE A 91 6.21 -9.87 -22.38
C PHE A 91 6.55 -10.03 -23.87
N ALA A 92 7.28 -11.08 -24.23
CA ALA A 92 7.62 -11.36 -25.63
C ALA A 92 7.47 -12.87 -25.91
N HIS A 93 6.70 -13.20 -26.95
CA HIS A 93 6.65 -14.55 -27.53
C HIS A 93 7.54 -14.70 -28.76
N SER A 94 8.19 -13.61 -29.19
CA SER A 94 9.10 -13.60 -30.32
C SER A 94 10.25 -12.66 -30.01
N TYR A 95 11.45 -13.04 -30.41
CA TYR A 95 12.62 -12.18 -30.38
C TYR A 95 13.32 -12.25 -31.74
N ASN A 96 13.36 -11.12 -32.42
CA ASN A 96 14.03 -10.94 -33.71
C ASN A 96 14.48 -9.48 -33.82
N ARG A 97 15.78 -9.24 -33.97
CA ARG A 97 16.34 -7.87 -34.14
C ARG A 97 16.38 -7.39 -35.59
N GLY A 98 15.88 -8.18 -36.54
CA GLY A 98 15.93 -7.89 -37.97
C GLY A 98 17.36 -7.86 -38.50
N LEU A 99 18.26 -8.65 -37.90
CA LEU A 99 19.65 -8.69 -38.33
C LEU A 99 19.73 -9.37 -39.70
N ASN A 100 20.09 -8.59 -40.73
CA ASN A 100 20.45 -9.15 -42.02
C ASN A 100 21.88 -9.68 -41.93
N ARG A 101 22.12 -10.87 -42.50
CA ARG A 101 23.48 -11.42 -42.64
C ARG A 101 24.30 -10.45 -43.49
N GLY A 102 25.11 -9.62 -42.84
CA GLY A 102 26.11 -8.82 -43.51
C GLY A 102 27.10 -9.74 -44.20
N ASP A 103 27.48 -9.39 -45.43
CA ASP A 103 28.49 -10.12 -46.19
C ASP A 103 29.79 -10.17 -45.37
N ASN A 104 30.42 -11.34 -45.35
CA ASN A 104 31.52 -11.69 -44.46
C ASN A 104 32.60 -10.59 -44.42
N GLY A 105 32.65 -9.84 -43.32
CA GLY A 105 33.90 -9.24 -42.88
C GLY A 105 34.77 -10.38 -42.37
N ASP A 106 35.80 -10.72 -43.13
CA ASP A 106 36.85 -11.67 -42.77
C ASP A 106 37.54 -11.19 -41.48
N ASN A 107 36.97 -11.54 -40.34
CA ASN A 107 37.59 -11.33 -39.03
C ASN A 107 38.58 -12.46 -38.79
N THR A 108 39.65 -12.52 -39.61
CA THR A 108 40.89 -13.12 -39.15
C THR A 108 41.44 -12.22 -38.04
N GLY A 109 40.98 -12.45 -36.81
CA GLY A 109 41.73 -12.04 -35.63
C GLY A 109 43.11 -12.66 -35.75
N LYS A 110 44.09 -11.85 -36.15
CA LYS A 110 45.49 -12.27 -36.16
C LYS A 110 45.81 -12.77 -34.74
N PRO A 111 46.36 -13.99 -34.59
CA PRO A 111 46.96 -14.37 -33.34
C PRO A 111 48.01 -13.32 -32.96
N LEU A 112 48.03 -12.92 -31.70
CA LEU A 112 49.15 -12.17 -31.15
C LEU A 112 50.45 -12.94 -31.48
N PRO A 113 51.52 -12.24 -31.90
CA PRO A 113 52.76 -12.91 -32.27
C PRO A 113 53.28 -13.73 -31.09
N GLU A 114 53.38 -15.04 -31.28
CA GLU A 114 54.15 -15.92 -30.40
C GLU A 114 55.61 -15.49 -30.49
N GLY A 115 56.07 -14.76 -29.47
CA GLY A 115 57.49 -14.53 -29.25
C GLY A 115 58.11 -15.81 -28.73
N GLU A 116 58.94 -16.47 -29.54
CA GLU A 116 59.88 -17.48 -29.07
C GLU A 116 60.90 -16.81 -28.13
N PHE A 117 60.63 -16.86 -26.83
CA PHE A 117 61.65 -16.75 -25.81
C PHE A 117 61.80 -18.12 -25.14
N LEU A 118 62.97 -18.72 -25.34
CA LEU A 118 63.41 -19.96 -24.69
C LEU A 118 63.58 -19.72 -23.18
N HIS A 119 62.49 -19.81 -22.43
CA HIS A 119 62.52 -20.09 -21.01
C HIS A 119 61.55 -21.24 -20.73
N GLU A 120 61.99 -22.22 -19.94
CA GLU A 120 61.25 -23.45 -19.63
C GLU A 120 60.06 -23.13 -18.70
N TYR A 121 58.91 -22.76 -19.26
CA TYR A 121 57.66 -22.60 -18.51
C TYR A 121 56.88 -23.92 -18.50
N ARG A 122 56.15 -24.17 -17.42
CA ARG A 122 55.27 -25.34 -17.30
C ARG A 122 53.89 -25.00 -17.84
N LEU A 123 53.45 -25.76 -18.83
CA LEU A 123 52.07 -25.79 -19.31
C LEU A 123 51.32 -26.91 -18.61
N CYS A 124 50.23 -26.56 -17.94
CA CYS A 124 49.34 -27.51 -17.28
C CYS A 124 48.02 -27.55 -18.04
N ASN A 125 47.82 -28.63 -18.82
CA ASN A 125 46.58 -28.86 -19.53
C ASN A 125 45.64 -29.69 -18.65
N MET A 126 44.42 -29.19 -18.46
CA MET A 126 43.36 -29.82 -17.69
C MET A 126 42.09 -29.87 -18.54
N THR A 127 41.31 -30.94 -18.39
CA THR A 127 40.03 -31.10 -19.12
C THR A 127 38.93 -31.30 -18.09
N THR A 128 37.87 -30.49 -18.16
CA THR A 128 36.73 -30.63 -17.26
C THR A 128 35.88 -31.86 -17.60
N PRO A 129 35.04 -32.36 -16.68
CA PRO A 129 34.13 -33.47 -16.96
C PRO A 129 33.22 -33.25 -18.18
N GLY A 130 32.86 -32.01 -18.51
CA GLY A 130 32.13 -31.68 -19.73
C GLY A 130 32.99 -31.49 -20.99
N GLY A 131 34.28 -31.81 -20.93
CA GLY A 131 35.17 -31.86 -22.10
C GLY A 131 35.80 -30.52 -22.49
N ILE A 132 35.78 -29.52 -21.61
CA ILE A 132 36.39 -28.21 -21.89
C ILE A 132 37.86 -28.25 -21.48
N MET A 133 38.75 -28.02 -22.44
CA MET A 133 40.19 -27.98 -22.20
C MET A 133 40.63 -26.58 -21.76
N LEU A 134 41.32 -26.50 -20.63
CA LEU A 134 41.96 -25.30 -20.09
C LEU A 134 43.46 -25.56 -20.02
N SER A 135 44.27 -24.59 -20.43
CA SER A 135 45.73 -24.67 -20.33
C SER A 135 46.23 -23.55 -19.43
N THR A 136 46.93 -23.85 -18.35
CA THR A 136 47.52 -22.80 -17.50
C THR A 136 49.02 -22.75 -17.73
N GLN A 137 49.60 -21.57 -17.64
CA GLN A 137 51.03 -21.35 -17.73
C GLN A 137 51.59 -20.90 -16.38
N GLN A 138 52.75 -21.47 -16.03
CA GLN A 138 53.46 -21.14 -14.80
C GLN A 138 54.97 -21.16 -15.06
N GLN A 139 55.67 -20.16 -14.54
CA GLN A 139 57.12 -20.16 -14.44
C GLN A 139 57.52 -19.71 -13.04
N PHE A 140 58.07 -20.62 -12.26
CA PHE A 140 58.58 -20.32 -10.92
C PHE A 140 59.89 -19.52 -10.99
N PRO A 141 60.10 -18.47 -10.17
CA PRO A 141 59.17 -17.77 -9.27
C PRO A 141 58.64 -16.46 -9.88
N PHE A 142 58.36 -16.43 -11.19
CA PHE A 142 58.14 -15.19 -11.94
C PHE A 142 56.67 -14.91 -12.26
N PHE A 143 55.91 -15.93 -12.67
CA PHE A 143 54.49 -15.77 -13.01
C PHE A 143 53.67 -17.06 -12.90
N LEU A 144 52.37 -16.89 -12.65
CA LEU A 144 51.36 -17.93 -12.56
C LEU A 144 50.05 -17.45 -13.20
N THR A 145 49.39 -18.32 -13.96
CA THR A 145 48.01 -18.08 -14.39
C THR A 145 47.07 -18.18 -13.18
N THR A 146 46.49 -17.06 -12.74
CA THR A 146 45.55 -17.05 -11.61
C THR A 146 44.09 -17.14 -12.05
N PHE A 147 43.80 -16.83 -13.32
CA PHE A 147 42.47 -16.98 -13.90
C PHE A 147 42.53 -17.39 -15.37
N ARG A 148 41.68 -18.34 -15.77
CA ARG A 148 41.47 -18.68 -17.18
C ARG A 148 40.04 -19.13 -17.44
N SER A 149 39.43 -18.60 -18.49
CA SER A 149 38.13 -19.06 -18.97
C SER A 149 38.21 -19.58 -20.39
N ASN A 150 37.52 -20.69 -20.65
CA ASN A 150 37.34 -21.21 -22.00
C ASN A 150 35.87 -21.57 -22.21
N THR A 151 35.37 -21.29 -23.41
CA THR A 151 33.98 -21.51 -23.79
C THR A 151 33.91 -22.51 -24.95
N THR A 152 32.85 -23.32 -24.95
CA THR A 152 32.54 -24.24 -26.02
C THR A 152 31.06 -24.08 -26.36
N VAL A 153 30.75 -24.08 -27.64
CA VAL A 153 29.37 -24.04 -28.12
C VAL A 153 29.05 -25.45 -28.65
N PRO A 154 27.84 -26.00 -28.39
CA PRO A 154 27.47 -27.31 -28.89
C PRO A 154 27.71 -27.44 -30.40
N THR A 155 28.36 -28.52 -30.84
CA THR A 155 28.59 -28.77 -32.26
C THR A 155 27.26 -28.85 -33.00
N ARG A 156 27.23 -28.29 -34.20
CA ARG A 156 26.03 -28.11 -35.00
C ARG A 156 25.51 -29.42 -35.62
N ASP A 157 25.82 -30.57 -35.02
CA ASP A 157 25.67 -31.89 -35.64
C ASP A 157 24.24 -32.09 -36.16
N GLU A 158 24.20 -32.22 -37.49
CA GLU A 158 23.02 -32.43 -38.30
C GLU A 158 22.65 -33.91 -38.24
N SER A 159 21.56 -34.25 -37.57
CA SER A 159 20.74 -35.40 -38.00
C SER A 159 19.35 -35.46 -37.35
N SER A 160 19.14 -34.86 -36.16
CA SER A 160 17.80 -34.85 -35.54
C SER A 160 17.54 -33.56 -34.74
N ILE A 161 16.71 -32.67 -35.31
CA ILE A 161 16.36 -31.37 -34.67
C ILE A 161 15.60 -31.55 -33.34
N GLY A 162 14.91 -32.69 -33.14
CA GLY A 162 14.23 -33.01 -31.87
C GLY A 162 15.15 -33.41 -30.71
N SER A 163 16.47 -33.43 -30.89
CA SER A 163 17.46 -33.73 -29.83
C SER A 163 18.51 -32.62 -29.68
N ARG A 164 18.24 -31.41 -30.17
CA ARG A 164 19.13 -30.27 -29.93
C ARG A 164 18.93 -29.77 -28.50
N SER A 165 20.02 -29.66 -27.75
CA SER A 165 20.02 -29.01 -26.43
C SER A 165 19.68 -27.53 -26.56
N THR A 166 18.96 -26.97 -25.60
CA THR A 166 18.73 -25.50 -25.47
C THR A 166 19.95 -24.77 -24.87
N SER A 167 21.06 -25.48 -24.69
CA SER A 167 22.35 -24.90 -24.28
C SER A 167 22.88 -23.93 -25.34
N LEU A 168 23.07 -22.68 -24.94
CA LEU A 168 23.70 -21.63 -25.76
C LEU A 168 25.23 -21.77 -25.73
N MET A 169 25.80 -22.01 -24.55
CA MET A 169 27.23 -22.25 -24.37
C MET A 169 27.50 -23.08 -23.13
N LYS A 170 28.64 -23.76 -23.11
CA LYS A 170 29.26 -24.27 -21.90
C LYS A 170 30.58 -23.55 -21.69
N PHE A 171 30.90 -23.22 -20.45
CA PHE A 171 32.15 -22.55 -20.14
C PHE A 171 32.75 -23.13 -18.87
N ALA A 172 34.08 -23.15 -18.83
CA ALA A 172 34.83 -23.54 -17.67
C ALA A 172 35.73 -22.37 -17.24
N ILE A 173 35.75 -22.13 -15.94
CA ILE A 173 36.55 -21.08 -15.31
C ILE A 173 37.50 -21.75 -14.33
N TYR A 174 38.79 -21.55 -14.56
CA TYR A 174 39.86 -21.87 -13.63
C TYR A 174 40.21 -20.62 -12.82
N ARG A 175 40.28 -20.76 -11.50
CA ARG A 175 40.74 -19.73 -10.56
C ARG A 175 41.70 -20.35 -9.56
N THR A 176 42.73 -19.61 -9.17
CA THR A 176 43.65 -20.02 -8.11
C THR A 176 44.19 -18.80 -7.40
N GLU A 177 44.46 -18.93 -6.11
CA GLU A 177 45.28 -17.96 -5.37
C GLU A 177 46.77 -18.24 -5.61
N ARG A 178 47.63 -17.28 -5.25
CA ARG A 178 49.07 -17.41 -5.38
C ARG A 178 49.75 -17.35 -4.02
N ASP A 179 50.79 -18.16 -3.84
CA ASP A 179 51.74 -18.00 -2.74
C ASP A 179 52.81 -16.93 -3.10
N GLU A 180 53.64 -16.56 -2.13
CA GLU A 180 54.84 -15.71 -2.33
C GLU A 180 55.77 -16.27 -3.42
N ASP A 181 55.75 -17.59 -3.57
CA ASP A 181 56.53 -18.37 -4.53
C ASP A 181 55.85 -18.56 -5.92
N TYR A 182 54.74 -17.87 -6.19
CA TYR A 182 53.93 -18.06 -7.40
C TYR A 182 53.50 -19.52 -7.63
N MET A 183 53.22 -20.22 -6.53
CA MET A 183 52.57 -21.53 -6.56
C MET A 183 51.05 -21.39 -6.43
N PRO A 184 50.26 -22.22 -7.14
CA PRO A 184 48.81 -22.19 -7.04
C PRO A 184 48.34 -22.72 -5.68
N LEU A 185 47.61 -21.88 -4.94
CA LEU A 185 46.88 -22.22 -3.71
C LEU A 185 45.39 -22.32 -4.02
N ASP A 186 44.74 -23.37 -3.50
CA ASP A 186 43.29 -23.59 -3.60
C ASP A 186 42.71 -23.42 -5.01
N ALA A 187 43.33 -24.10 -5.98
CA ALA A 187 42.87 -24.10 -7.36
C ALA A 187 41.46 -24.72 -7.49
N ASP A 188 40.53 -23.95 -8.07
CA ASP A 188 39.14 -24.32 -8.28
C ASP A 188 38.78 -24.19 -9.77
N ILE A 189 38.01 -25.16 -10.26
CA ILE A 189 37.52 -25.21 -11.63
C ILE A 189 36.00 -25.35 -11.57
N THR A 190 35.31 -24.30 -12.02
CA THR A 190 33.86 -24.30 -12.11
C THR A 190 33.43 -24.46 -13.57
N GLU A 191 32.60 -25.47 -13.83
CA GLU A 191 31.96 -25.67 -15.14
C GLU A 191 30.50 -25.25 -15.06
N CYS A 192 30.06 -24.43 -16.02
CA CYS A 192 28.71 -23.91 -16.10
C CYS A 192 28.14 -24.08 -17.51
N THR A 193 26.83 -24.29 -17.59
CA THR A 193 26.08 -24.33 -18.85
C THR A 193 25.06 -23.21 -18.87
N LEU A 194 25.14 -22.34 -19.89
CA LEU A 194 24.11 -21.34 -20.16
C LEU A 194 23.10 -21.95 -21.13
N SER A 195 21.83 -21.95 -20.77
CA SER A 195 20.75 -22.50 -21.60
C SER A 195 19.51 -21.61 -21.58
N LEU A 196 18.69 -21.71 -22.62
CA LEU A 196 17.37 -21.08 -22.65
C LEU A 196 16.40 -21.90 -21.81
N ALA A 197 15.73 -21.24 -20.87
CA ALA A 197 14.67 -21.82 -20.05
C ALA A 197 13.40 -20.98 -20.15
N ALA A 198 12.24 -21.62 -20.12
CA ALA A 198 10.96 -20.94 -19.96
C ALA A 198 10.50 -21.07 -18.50
N TYR A 199 9.79 -20.04 -18.03
CA TYR A 199 9.17 -20.03 -16.72
C TYR A 199 7.68 -19.71 -16.86
N GLU A 200 6.87 -20.53 -16.23
CA GLU A 200 5.44 -20.33 -16.05
C GLU A 200 5.23 -19.52 -14.76
N TYR A 201 4.74 -18.29 -14.93
CA TYR A 201 4.45 -17.37 -13.84
C TYR A 201 2.95 -17.34 -13.59
N THR A 202 2.53 -17.56 -12.35
CA THR A 202 1.11 -17.52 -11.95
C THR A 202 0.91 -16.52 -10.81
N GLY A 203 -0.22 -15.81 -10.82
CA GLY A 203 -0.57 -14.86 -9.77
C GLY A 203 0.37 -13.65 -9.68
N ALA A 204 0.69 -13.03 -10.82
CA ALA A 204 1.51 -11.82 -10.86
C ALA A 204 0.84 -10.67 -10.10
N LYS A 205 1.55 -10.07 -9.13
CA LYS A 205 1.08 -8.95 -8.32
C LYS A 205 2.18 -7.91 -8.20
N ALA A 206 1.81 -6.65 -8.32
CA ALA A 206 2.68 -5.52 -8.03
C ALA A 206 2.10 -4.77 -6.82
N ASN A 207 2.92 -4.61 -5.79
CA ASN A 207 2.60 -3.70 -4.69
C ASN A 207 3.71 -2.65 -4.61
N ASP A 208 3.37 -1.41 -4.94
CA ASP A 208 4.31 -0.29 -5.10
C ASP A 208 5.47 -0.62 -6.05
N SER A 209 6.68 -0.79 -5.52
CA SER A 209 7.90 -1.13 -6.27
C SER A 209 8.23 -2.62 -6.26
N VAL A 210 7.49 -3.43 -5.50
CA VAL A 210 7.75 -4.86 -5.36
C VAL A 210 6.82 -5.62 -6.30
N TYR A 211 7.44 -6.29 -7.27
CA TYR A 211 6.75 -7.19 -8.18
C TYR A 211 7.02 -8.64 -7.77
N SER A 212 5.96 -9.42 -7.58
CA SER A 212 6.06 -10.81 -7.15
C SER A 212 5.06 -11.72 -7.88
N PHE A 213 5.35 -13.01 -7.83
CA PHE A 213 4.52 -14.07 -8.39
C PHE A 213 4.15 -15.06 -7.28
N ASP A 214 2.93 -15.58 -7.31
CA ASP A 214 2.48 -16.57 -6.33
C ASP A 214 3.19 -17.91 -6.52
N ASN A 215 3.40 -18.33 -7.77
CA ASN A 215 4.11 -19.56 -8.10
C ASN A 215 4.88 -19.43 -9.43
N ILE A 216 6.12 -19.92 -9.42
CA ILE A 216 7.06 -19.90 -10.54
C ILE A 216 7.46 -21.34 -10.81
N GLN A 217 7.17 -21.83 -12.02
CA GLN A 217 7.57 -23.17 -12.44
C GLN A 217 8.44 -23.10 -13.68
N MET A 218 9.58 -23.77 -13.63
CA MET A 218 10.41 -23.93 -14.82
C MET A 218 9.73 -24.89 -15.79
N VAL A 219 9.75 -24.54 -17.07
CA VAL A 219 9.26 -25.34 -18.19
C VAL A 219 10.44 -25.64 -19.09
N GLU A 220 10.72 -26.93 -19.28
CA GLU A 220 11.77 -27.38 -20.19
C GLU A 220 11.35 -27.10 -21.65
N LEU A 221 12.30 -26.57 -22.41
CA LEU A 221 12.11 -26.17 -23.80
C LEU A 221 12.79 -27.17 -24.72
N GLU A 222 12.15 -27.46 -25.84
CA GLU A 222 12.68 -28.32 -26.91
C GLU A 222 12.60 -27.59 -28.25
N TRP A 223 13.57 -27.87 -29.14
CA TRP A 223 13.58 -27.30 -30.49
C TRP A 223 12.64 -28.08 -31.41
N SER A 224 11.80 -27.35 -32.16
CA SER A 224 10.93 -27.93 -33.19
C SER A 224 11.17 -27.30 -34.57
N ARG A 225 10.92 -28.07 -35.63
CA ARG A 225 10.96 -27.58 -37.02
C ARG A 225 9.64 -26.87 -37.34
N PRO A 226 9.65 -25.63 -37.85
CA PRO A 226 8.45 -25.00 -38.39
C PRO A 226 7.98 -25.73 -39.67
N ALA A 227 6.67 -25.70 -39.93
CA ALA A 227 6.06 -26.32 -41.11
C ALA A 227 6.26 -25.51 -42.41
N SER A 228 6.73 -24.26 -42.34
CA SER A 228 7.02 -23.39 -43.49
C SER A 228 8.51 -23.10 -43.63
N GLU A 229 9.02 -23.08 -44.87
CA GLU A 229 10.45 -22.93 -45.22
C GLU A 229 11.05 -21.54 -44.91
N GLN A 230 10.24 -20.54 -44.57
CA GLN A 230 10.71 -19.19 -44.26
C GLN A 230 10.99 -19.02 -42.75
N ALA A 231 12.12 -19.61 -42.35
CA ALA A 231 13.10 -19.07 -41.39
C ALA A 231 12.61 -18.41 -40.09
N ILE A 232 12.09 -19.18 -39.12
CA ILE A 232 12.26 -18.90 -37.67
C ILE A 232 12.30 -20.24 -36.92
N ARG A 233 13.30 -20.50 -36.06
CA ARG A 233 13.28 -21.68 -35.20
C ARG A 233 12.29 -21.46 -34.05
N ARG A 234 11.48 -22.47 -33.75
CA ARG A 234 10.46 -22.42 -32.69
C ARG A 234 10.93 -23.23 -31.49
N LEU A 235 11.01 -22.60 -30.33
CA LEU A 235 11.12 -23.32 -29.07
C LEU A 235 9.71 -23.67 -28.61
N VAL A 236 9.50 -24.97 -28.43
CA VAL A 236 8.22 -25.54 -28.01
C VAL A 236 8.41 -26.07 -26.60
N SER A 237 7.48 -25.80 -25.69
CA SER A 237 7.46 -26.48 -24.39
C SER A 237 7.20 -27.97 -24.61
N SER A 238 7.80 -28.86 -23.80
CA SER A 238 7.64 -30.30 -24.00
C SER A 238 6.17 -30.73 -24.22
N LEU A 239 5.99 -31.79 -25.02
CA LEU A 239 4.68 -32.29 -25.49
C LEU A 239 3.67 -32.55 -24.34
N ALA A 240 4.14 -32.65 -23.10
CA ALA A 240 3.34 -32.89 -21.91
C ALA A 240 2.49 -31.69 -21.46
N LYS A 241 2.79 -30.45 -21.88
CA LYS A 241 2.01 -29.25 -21.49
C LYS A 241 1.25 -28.65 -22.68
N ALA A 242 0.14 -29.29 -23.05
CA ALA A 242 -0.78 -28.75 -24.06
C ALA A 242 -1.40 -27.43 -23.58
N GLY A 243 -1.13 -26.33 -24.29
CA GLY A 243 -1.74 -25.01 -24.04
C GLY A 243 -0.77 -23.84 -23.80
N ILE A 244 0.55 -24.09 -23.77
CA ILE A 244 1.55 -23.02 -23.63
C ILE A 244 1.85 -22.40 -25.00
N PRO A 245 1.88 -21.05 -25.12
CA PRO A 245 2.26 -20.36 -26.34
C PRO A 245 3.76 -20.56 -26.62
N ASP A 246 4.08 -20.78 -27.89
CA ASP A 246 5.43 -21.07 -28.32
C ASP A 246 6.34 -19.84 -28.36
N LEU A 247 7.63 -20.07 -28.11
CA LEU A 247 8.65 -19.03 -28.10
C LEU A 247 9.43 -19.00 -29.43
N TYR A 248 9.24 -17.88 -30.09
CA TYR A 248 9.94 -17.31 -31.23
C TYR A 248 11.39 -16.91 -30.97
N PHE A 249 12.42 -17.64 -31.44
CA PHE A 249 13.79 -17.11 -31.37
C PHE A 249 14.49 -17.21 -32.73
N ASP A 250 14.94 -16.05 -33.25
CA ASP A 250 15.65 -16.03 -34.53
C ASP A 250 17.04 -16.69 -34.41
N TRP A 251 17.38 -17.51 -35.39
CA TRP A 251 18.62 -18.29 -35.39
C TRP A 251 19.84 -17.41 -35.70
N ILE A 252 19.65 -16.27 -36.39
CA ILE A 252 20.71 -15.28 -36.63
C ILE A 252 21.08 -14.62 -35.30
N ASP A 253 20.09 -14.28 -34.48
CA ASP A 253 20.29 -13.75 -33.13
C ASP A 253 20.96 -14.77 -32.20
N GLU A 254 20.56 -16.04 -32.26
CA GLU A 254 21.22 -17.14 -31.54
C GLU A 254 22.71 -17.26 -31.93
N MET A 255 23.00 -17.22 -33.22
CA MET A 255 24.35 -17.33 -33.75
C MET A 255 25.21 -16.13 -33.37
N ALA A 256 24.68 -14.90 -33.46
CA ALA A 256 25.39 -13.70 -33.05
C ALA A 256 25.69 -13.69 -31.54
N LEU A 257 24.77 -14.22 -30.72
CA LEU A 257 25.00 -14.37 -29.29
C LEU A 257 26.10 -15.41 -29.02
N GLN A 258 26.08 -16.55 -29.69
CA GLN A 258 27.14 -17.57 -29.57
C GLN A 258 28.51 -17.03 -29.99
N ASP A 259 28.57 -16.28 -31.09
CA ASP A 259 29.81 -15.64 -31.56
C ASP A 259 30.36 -14.63 -30.54
N PHE A 260 29.50 -13.81 -29.95
CA PHE A 260 29.87 -12.90 -28.87
C PHE A 260 30.40 -13.65 -27.62
N LEU A 261 29.77 -14.77 -27.25
CA LEU A 261 30.19 -15.61 -26.13
C LEU A 261 31.49 -16.39 -26.40
N GLN A 262 31.90 -16.51 -27.66
CA GLN A 262 33.20 -17.05 -28.08
C GLN A 262 34.24 -15.95 -28.32
N SER A 263 33.89 -14.68 -28.14
CA SER A 263 34.82 -13.58 -28.32
C SER A 263 35.89 -13.54 -27.20
N PRO A 264 37.00 -12.82 -27.42
CA PRO A 264 38.02 -12.57 -26.39
C PRO A 264 37.51 -11.89 -25.12
N THR A 265 36.24 -11.44 -25.11
CA THR A 265 35.59 -10.85 -23.92
C THR A 265 35.25 -11.93 -22.88
N PHE A 266 34.95 -13.15 -23.31
CA PHE A 266 34.64 -14.30 -22.45
C PHE A 266 35.77 -15.33 -22.39
N LEU A 267 36.64 -15.37 -23.40
CA LEU A 267 37.89 -16.14 -23.41
C LEU A 267 39.02 -15.29 -22.81
N LEU A 268 39.12 -15.31 -21.48
CA LEU A 268 40.04 -14.46 -20.74
C LEU A 268 41.14 -15.34 -20.13
N GLU A 269 42.37 -14.84 -20.20
CA GLU A 269 43.50 -15.40 -19.49
C GLU A 269 44.17 -14.29 -18.70
N PHE A 270 44.43 -14.56 -17.42
CA PHE A 270 45.13 -13.64 -16.54
C PHE A 270 46.32 -14.34 -15.91
N VAL A 271 47.48 -13.81 -16.23
CA VAL A 271 48.78 -14.26 -15.73
C VAL A 271 49.30 -13.19 -14.79
N GLU A 272 49.44 -13.55 -13.53
CA GLU A 272 50.00 -12.67 -12.52
C GLU A 272 51.50 -12.92 -12.41
N GLY A 273 52.31 -11.87 -12.51
CA GLY A 273 53.76 -11.95 -12.46
C GLY A 273 54.38 -10.66 -11.91
N GLU A 274 55.71 -10.64 -11.82
CA GLU A 274 56.49 -9.56 -11.19
C GLU A 274 56.23 -8.15 -11.78
N SER A 275 55.82 -8.06 -13.05
CA SER A 275 55.48 -6.78 -13.71
C SER A 275 54.01 -6.35 -13.56
N GLY A 276 53.17 -7.18 -12.92
CA GLY A 276 51.74 -6.94 -12.73
C GLY A 276 50.94 -6.93 -14.04
N SER A 277 50.03 -7.88 -14.22
CA SER A 277 49.07 -7.80 -15.33
C SER A 277 47.93 -6.84 -14.95
N LEU A 278 47.60 -5.88 -15.82
CA LEU A 278 46.46 -4.99 -15.57
C LEU A 278 45.16 -5.82 -15.59
N LYS A 279 44.47 -5.84 -14.45
CA LYS A 279 43.12 -6.40 -14.35
C LYS A 279 42.16 -5.52 -15.16
N HIS A 280 41.63 -6.04 -16.27
CA HIS A 280 40.68 -5.32 -17.13
C HIS A 280 39.39 -6.13 -17.37
N GLY A 281 38.28 -5.41 -17.55
CA GLY A 281 37.01 -5.96 -18.02
C GLY A 281 36.36 -6.99 -17.08
N LEU A 282 35.79 -8.03 -17.68
CA LEU A 282 35.02 -9.09 -17.00
C LEU A 282 35.87 -9.93 -16.03
N SER A 283 37.20 -9.91 -16.16
CA SER A 283 38.14 -10.61 -15.25
C SER A 283 38.09 -10.10 -13.80
N VAL A 284 37.75 -8.81 -13.59
CA VAL A 284 37.57 -8.24 -12.24
C VAL A 284 36.28 -8.75 -11.60
N VAL A 285 35.25 -8.96 -12.40
CA VAL A 285 33.92 -9.41 -11.94
C VAL A 285 33.89 -10.92 -11.71
N LEU A 286 34.69 -11.69 -12.45
CA LEU A 286 34.76 -13.16 -12.37
C LEU A 286 36.01 -13.67 -11.62
N GLY A 287 36.80 -12.77 -11.03
CA GLY A 287 38.07 -13.12 -10.37
C GLY A 287 37.92 -13.99 -9.11
N ALA A 288 39.04 -14.26 -8.44
CA ALA A 288 39.13 -15.23 -7.33
C ALA A 288 38.07 -15.04 -6.23
N GLU A 289 37.78 -13.79 -5.83
CA GLU A 289 36.84 -13.45 -4.76
C GLU A 289 35.36 -13.43 -5.20
N ALA A 290 35.06 -13.61 -6.49
CA ALA A 290 33.71 -13.46 -7.02
C ALA A 290 32.84 -14.71 -6.80
N ASN A 291 31.55 -14.48 -6.48
CA ASN A 291 30.54 -15.53 -6.50
C ASN A 291 30.02 -15.71 -7.93
N LEU A 292 30.57 -16.70 -8.63
CA LEU A 292 30.23 -17.00 -10.03
C LEU A 292 28.74 -17.26 -10.22
N SER A 293 28.08 -18.00 -9.32
CA SER A 293 26.65 -18.31 -9.43
C SER A 293 25.82 -17.03 -9.50
N ASN A 294 25.99 -16.14 -8.51
CA ASN A 294 25.24 -14.88 -8.47
C ASN A 294 25.56 -13.98 -9.67
N ALA A 295 26.82 -13.96 -10.14
CA ALA A 295 27.21 -13.16 -11.30
C ALA A 295 26.50 -13.64 -12.58
N PHE A 296 26.47 -14.95 -12.82
CA PHE A 296 25.78 -15.54 -13.97
C PHE A 296 24.26 -15.50 -13.85
N ASP A 297 23.70 -15.62 -12.64
CA ASP A 297 22.26 -15.44 -12.40
C ASP A 297 21.82 -14.00 -12.71
N ASN A 298 22.63 -13.01 -12.31
CA ASN A 298 22.39 -11.61 -12.65
C ASN A 298 22.52 -11.35 -14.16
N MET A 299 23.49 -11.98 -14.82
CA MET A 299 23.64 -11.92 -16.28
C MET A 299 22.41 -12.52 -16.98
N ALA A 300 21.97 -13.72 -16.58
CA ALA A 300 20.80 -14.38 -17.14
C ALA A 300 19.52 -13.55 -16.92
N THR A 301 19.38 -12.94 -15.75
CA THR A 301 18.26 -12.03 -15.44
C THR A 301 18.28 -10.81 -16.35
N SER A 302 19.44 -10.17 -16.53
CA SER A 302 19.58 -9.00 -17.43
C SER A 302 19.29 -9.35 -18.90
N MET A 303 19.75 -10.52 -19.37
CA MET A 303 19.42 -11.02 -20.70
C MET A 303 17.91 -11.28 -20.86
N THR A 304 17.27 -11.82 -19.82
CA THR A 304 15.82 -12.07 -19.80
C THR A 304 15.04 -10.76 -19.87
N ASP A 305 15.45 -9.74 -19.11
CA ASP A 305 14.82 -8.42 -19.12
C ASP A 305 14.96 -7.73 -20.48
N TYR A 306 16.11 -7.91 -21.15
CA TYR A 306 16.32 -7.40 -22.50
C TYR A 306 15.43 -8.10 -23.54
N VAL A 307 15.26 -9.43 -23.43
CA VAL A 307 14.33 -10.17 -24.31
C VAL A 307 12.89 -9.72 -24.09
N ARG A 308 12.49 -9.49 -22.83
CA ARG A 308 11.14 -9.02 -22.46
C ARG A 308 10.83 -7.61 -22.95
N SER A 309 11.80 -6.70 -22.84
CA SER A 309 11.66 -5.28 -23.23
C SER A 309 12.14 -4.99 -24.66
N GLY A 310 12.47 -6.04 -25.42
CA GLY A 310 13.08 -5.94 -26.74
C GLY A 310 12.12 -5.45 -27.85
N PRO A 311 12.55 -5.54 -29.12
CA PRO A 311 11.83 -4.96 -30.26
C PRO A 311 10.43 -5.54 -30.48
N ASN A 312 10.20 -6.76 -29.99
CA ASN A 312 8.96 -7.52 -30.18
C ASN A 312 8.12 -7.59 -28.88
N MET A 313 8.34 -6.65 -27.96
CA MET A 313 7.60 -6.54 -26.70
C MET A 313 6.09 -6.35 -26.98
N GLN A 314 5.30 -7.14 -26.28
CA GLN A 314 3.85 -7.04 -26.18
C GLN A 314 3.46 -6.62 -24.76
N LEU A 315 2.32 -5.93 -24.64
CA LEU A 315 1.81 -5.46 -23.36
C LEU A 315 0.62 -6.31 -22.94
N ALA A 316 0.76 -7.01 -21.82
CA ALA A 316 -0.34 -7.68 -21.16
C ALA A 316 -1.08 -6.65 -20.31
N THR A 317 -2.41 -6.56 -20.46
CA THR A 317 -3.25 -5.69 -19.65
C THR A 317 -3.62 -6.37 -18.34
N GLY A 318 -3.34 -5.72 -17.22
CA GLY A 318 -3.70 -6.15 -15.87
C GLY A 318 -4.88 -5.37 -15.30
N VAL A 319 -5.22 -5.67 -14.05
CA VAL A 319 -6.23 -4.96 -13.27
C VAL A 319 -5.53 -4.23 -12.13
N ARG A 320 -5.86 -2.95 -11.93
CA ARG A 320 -5.38 -2.18 -10.78
C ARG A 320 -6.37 -2.29 -9.63
N ILE A 321 -5.88 -2.45 -8.41
CA ILE A 321 -6.72 -2.46 -7.20
C ILE A 321 -6.51 -1.13 -6.49
N ASP A 322 -7.52 -0.27 -6.52
CA ASP A 322 -7.49 1.04 -5.86
C ASP A 322 -8.23 0.97 -4.52
N THR A 323 -7.75 1.71 -3.53
CA THR A 323 -8.47 1.87 -2.26
C THR A 323 -9.41 3.06 -2.37
N GLU A 324 -10.72 2.79 -2.48
CA GLU A 324 -11.75 3.82 -2.48
C GLU A 324 -12.49 3.87 -1.14
N ILE A 325 -12.91 5.06 -0.73
CA ILE A 325 -13.64 5.28 0.53
C ILE A 325 -15.13 5.21 0.27
N PHE A 326 -15.80 4.22 0.85
CA PHE A 326 -17.26 4.10 0.81
C PHE A 326 -17.89 4.72 2.05
N VAL A 327 -18.97 5.47 1.84
CA VAL A 327 -19.77 6.08 2.91
C VAL A 327 -20.87 5.11 3.33
N ALA A 328 -20.73 4.49 4.49
CA ALA A 328 -21.73 3.61 5.09
C ALA A 328 -22.55 4.37 6.15
N VAL A 329 -23.85 4.50 5.92
CA VAL A 329 -24.76 5.19 6.85
C VAL A 329 -25.32 4.21 7.88
N ARG A 330 -24.99 4.43 9.15
CA ARG A 330 -25.44 3.63 10.30
C ARG A 330 -26.72 4.21 10.91
N TRP A 331 -27.86 3.88 10.30
CA TRP A 331 -29.18 4.41 10.69
C TRP A 331 -29.56 4.20 12.16
N TYR A 332 -29.04 3.16 12.81
CA TYR A 332 -29.36 2.88 14.22
C TYR A 332 -28.91 4.00 15.17
N TRP A 333 -27.88 4.78 14.83
CA TRP A 333 -27.45 5.92 15.64
C TRP A 333 -28.45 7.08 15.63
N LEU A 334 -29.36 7.15 14.66
CA LEU A 334 -30.44 8.14 14.63
C LEU A 334 -31.58 7.81 15.62
N ILE A 335 -31.62 6.60 16.17
CA ILE A 335 -32.64 6.21 17.16
C ILE A 335 -32.53 7.08 18.42
N GLY A 336 -31.32 7.32 18.92
CA GLY A 336 -31.10 8.14 20.12
C GLY A 336 -31.62 9.57 19.98
N PRO A 337 -31.14 10.33 18.98
CA PRO A 337 -31.69 11.64 18.60
C PRO A 337 -33.21 11.63 18.43
N GLY A 338 -33.76 10.63 17.73
CA GLY A 338 -35.20 10.50 17.52
C GLY A 338 -35.99 10.32 18.82
N LEU A 339 -35.49 9.49 19.75
CA LEU A 339 -36.09 9.30 21.06
C LEU A 339 -36.04 10.56 21.92
N ILE A 340 -34.93 11.31 21.88
CA ILE A 340 -34.78 12.57 22.63
C ILE A 340 -35.78 13.62 22.10
N GLU A 341 -35.93 13.73 20.78
CA GLU A 341 -36.92 14.66 20.20
C GLU A 341 -38.35 14.25 20.52
N LEU A 342 -38.68 12.95 20.43
CA LEU A 342 -39.98 12.42 20.85
C LEU A 342 -40.27 12.72 22.33
N ALA A 343 -39.30 12.48 23.22
CA ALA A 343 -39.42 12.80 24.64
C ALA A 343 -39.65 14.29 24.89
N SER A 344 -38.99 15.16 24.11
CA SER A 344 -39.18 16.62 24.20
C SER A 344 -40.58 17.05 23.78
N LEU A 345 -41.15 16.43 22.73
CA LEU A 345 -42.50 16.68 22.26
C LEU A 345 -43.54 16.19 23.27
N LEU A 346 -43.37 14.98 23.81
CA LEU A 346 -44.24 14.44 24.85
C LEU A 346 -44.20 15.31 26.11
N PHE A 347 -43.02 15.78 26.51
CA PHE A 347 -42.87 16.70 27.64
C PHE A 347 -43.59 18.04 27.41
N ALA A 348 -43.49 18.61 26.20
CA ALA A 348 -44.19 19.83 25.83
C ALA A 348 -45.72 19.65 25.93
N VAL A 349 -46.25 18.57 25.32
CA VAL A 349 -47.68 18.25 25.36
C VAL A 349 -48.15 18.02 26.80
N ALA A 350 -47.40 17.24 27.59
CA ALA A 350 -47.74 16.98 29.00
C ALA A 350 -47.76 18.27 29.82
N THR A 351 -46.83 19.20 29.58
CA THR A 351 -46.78 20.50 30.26
C THR A 351 -48.00 21.36 29.88
N ILE A 352 -48.38 21.38 28.60
CA ILE A 352 -49.59 22.10 28.14
C ILE A 352 -50.86 21.52 28.76
N VAL A 353 -51.00 20.19 28.77
CA VAL A 353 -52.17 19.51 29.35
C VAL A 353 -52.24 19.71 30.86
N SER A 354 -51.11 19.65 31.57
CA SER A 354 -51.07 19.90 33.01
C SER A 354 -51.46 21.35 33.33
N ASN A 355 -50.99 22.31 32.52
CA ASN A 355 -51.33 23.73 32.69
C ASN A 355 -52.82 24.00 32.41
N THR A 356 -53.44 23.32 31.44
CA THR A 356 -54.87 23.50 31.13
C THR A 356 -55.79 22.82 32.14
N ARG A 357 -55.43 21.63 32.65
CA ARG A 357 -56.30 20.84 33.54
C ARG A 357 -56.21 21.23 35.02
N LYS A 358 -55.01 21.52 35.55
CA LYS A 358 -54.82 21.63 37.00
C LYS A 358 -55.05 23.02 37.55
N GLN A 359 -54.80 24.08 36.79
CA GLN A 359 -55.06 25.48 37.18
C GLN A 359 -54.81 26.38 35.97
N LYS A 360 -55.74 27.29 35.65
CA LYS A 360 -55.57 28.33 34.62
C LYS A 360 -54.47 29.33 35.00
N VAL A 361 -53.21 28.93 34.95
CA VAL A 361 -52.07 29.85 35.05
C VAL A 361 -51.85 30.45 33.67
N PRO A 362 -51.84 31.79 33.53
CA PRO A 362 -51.49 32.43 32.27
C PRO A 362 -50.09 31.98 31.81
N PHE A 363 -49.80 32.11 30.53
CA PHE A 363 -48.55 31.61 29.95
C PHE A 363 -47.36 32.52 30.32
N TRP A 364 -46.87 32.39 31.55
CA TRP A 364 -45.85 33.24 32.17
C TRP A 364 -44.40 32.89 31.80
N LYS A 365 -44.16 31.76 31.09
CA LYS A 365 -42.83 31.34 30.56
C LYS A 365 -41.70 31.61 31.59
N SER A 366 -40.57 32.15 31.16
CA SER A 366 -39.45 32.59 32.01
C SER A 366 -39.48 34.11 32.28
N SER A 367 -40.65 34.75 32.28
CA SER A 367 -40.74 36.22 32.35
C SER A 367 -40.40 36.75 33.75
N ALA A 368 -39.36 37.58 33.85
CA ALA A 368 -38.98 38.28 35.09
C ALA A 368 -40.01 39.34 35.52
N LEU A 369 -40.78 39.88 34.57
CA LEU A 369 -41.85 40.87 34.83
C LEU A 369 -42.92 40.36 35.79
N VAL A 370 -43.20 39.05 35.75
CA VAL A 370 -44.21 38.44 36.62
C VAL A 370 -43.73 38.46 38.07
N LEU A 371 -42.43 38.25 38.33
CA LEU A 371 -41.86 38.36 39.69
C LEU A 371 -41.90 39.80 40.21
N LEU A 372 -41.68 40.80 39.34
CA LEU A 372 -41.72 42.21 39.72
C LEU A 372 -43.15 42.72 40.00
N ALA A 373 -44.15 42.12 39.37
CA ALA A 373 -45.57 42.43 39.60
C ALA A 373 -46.14 41.73 40.84
N CYS A 374 -45.44 40.72 41.37
CA CYS A 374 -45.85 40.04 42.59
C CYS A 374 -45.48 40.87 43.82
N GLN A 375 -46.45 41.09 44.71
CA GLN A 375 -46.23 41.78 45.98
C GLN A 375 -45.99 40.74 47.08
N HIS A 376 -44.90 40.88 47.82
CA HIS A 376 -44.62 40.04 48.99
C HIS A 376 -45.34 40.63 50.20
N ASP A 377 -46.30 39.89 50.75
CA ASP A 377 -47.00 40.27 51.96
C ASP A 377 -46.24 39.68 53.15
N MET A 378 -45.59 40.54 53.93
CA MET A 378 -44.71 40.15 55.03
C MET A 378 -45.48 39.51 56.20
N ASP A 379 -46.78 39.81 56.33
CA ASP A 379 -47.60 39.34 57.45
C ASP A 379 -48.13 37.90 57.23
N GLU A 380 -48.34 37.49 55.98
CA GLU A 380 -48.82 36.14 55.62
C GLU A 380 -47.71 35.23 55.07
N GLY A 381 -46.51 35.76 54.80
CA GLY A 381 -45.41 35.01 54.17
C GLY A 381 -45.73 34.51 52.75
N LEU A 382 -46.78 35.06 52.13
CA LEU A 382 -47.30 34.66 50.83
C LEU A 382 -46.95 35.70 49.77
N ILE A 383 -46.80 35.22 48.53
CA ILE A 383 -46.59 36.07 47.36
C ILE A 383 -47.95 36.22 46.66
N ARG A 384 -48.53 37.42 46.71
CA ARG A 384 -49.78 37.71 45.98
C ARG A 384 -49.41 38.12 44.55
N GLY A 385 -49.84 37.32 43.59
CA GLY A 385 -49.67 37.60 42.16
C GLY A 385 -50.90 38.26 41.55
N THR A 386 -50.67 39.21 40.66
CA THR A 386 -51.71 39.80 39.80
C THR A 386 -52.24 38.75 38.82
N SER A 387 -53.56 38.73 38.55
CA SER A 387 -54.18 37.80 37.60
C SER A 387 -53.95 38.17 36.12
N GLU A 388 -53.07 39.14 35.83
CA GLU A 388 -52.87 39.71 34.50
C GLU A 388 -52.04 38.82 33.57
N SER A 389 -52.34 38.94 32.28
CA SER A 389 -51.62 38.24 31.21
C SER A 389 -50.22 38.84 31.00
N VAL A 390 -49.26 38.05 30.48
CA VAL A 390 -47.90 38.57 30.17
C VAL A 390 -47.96 39.78 29.24
N THR A 391 -48.90 39.79 28.30
CA THR A 391 -49.11 40.87 27.34
C THR A 391 -49.55 42.17 27.99
N GLU A 392 -50.28 42.12 29.10
CA GLU A 392 -50.66 43.30 29.87
C GLU A 392 -49.51 43.79 30.74
N LEU A 393 -48.81 42.86 31.42
CA LEU A 393 -47.61 43.18 32.18
C LEU A 393 -46.51 43.81 31.31
N GLU A 394 -46.37 43.38 30.05
CA GLU A 394 -45.42 43.95 29.10
C GLU A 394 -45.81 45.39 28.70
N LYS A 395 -47.11 45.66 28.51
CA LYS A 395 -47.61 47.03 28.24
C LYS A 395 -47.33 47.97 29.41
N THR A 396 -47.63 47.53 30.62
CA THR A 396 -47.37 48.30 31.85
C THR A 396 -45.87 48.55 32.04
N ALA A 397 -45.04 47.54 31.81
CA ALA A 397 -43.59 47.66 31.90
C ALA A 397 -43.01 48.67 30.89
N ARG A 398 -43.51 48.71 29.65
CA ARG A 398 -43.06 49.68 28.64
C ARG A 398 -43.33 51.14 29.03
N SER A 399 -44.35 51.37 29.85
CA SER A 399 -44.70 52.71 30.35
C SER A 399 -44.03 53.10 31.68
N SER A 400 -43.27 52.18 32.29
CA SER A 400 -42.73 52.34 33.65
C SER A 400 -41.20 52.45 33.64
N ASN A 401 -40.65 53.42 34.37
CA ASN A 401 -39.20 53.54 34.58
C ASN A 401 -38.80 52.93 35.93
N VAL A 402 -37.82 52.03 35.92
CA VAL A 402 -37.33 51.35 37.14
C VAL A 402 -35.88 51.77 37.41
N ARG A 403 -35.58 52.17 38.65
CA ARG A 403 -34.21 52.44 39.12
C ARG A 403 -33.97 51.65 40.41
N LEU A 404 -33.00 50.72 40.36
CA LEU A 404 -32.56 49.99 41.55
C LEU A 404 -31.83 50.97 42.47
N LYS A 405 -32.36 51.16 43.69
CA LYS A 405 -31.66 51.86 44.77
C LYS A 405 -31.32 50.81 45.83
N GLN A 406 -30.03 50.62 46.08
CA GLN A 406 -29.60 49.89 47.28
C GLN A 406 -29.85 50.79 48.49
N LEU A 407 -30.53 50.26 49.49
CA LEU A 407 -30.54 50.87 50.81
C LEU A 407 -29.11 50.72 51.34
N ALA A 408 -28.44 51.85 51.56
CA ALA A 408 -27.22 51.84 52.36
C ALA A 408 -27.63 51.56 53.81
N GLU A 409 -27.19 50.43 54.36
CA GLU A 409 -27.14 50.23 55.81
C GLU A 409 -26.10 51.15 56.44
#